data_AF-A0A3R7RW26-F1
#
_entry.id   AF-A0A3R7RW26-F1
#
_cell.length_a   1.000
_cell.length_b   1.000
_cell.length_c   1.000
_cell.angle_alpha   90.00
_cell.angle_beta   90.00
_cell.angle_gamma   90.00
#
_symmetry.space_group_name_H-M   'P 1'
#
loop_
_entity.id
_entity.type
_entity.pdbx_description
1 polymer ?
#
loop_
_entity_poly.entity_id
_entity_poly.type
_entity_poly.pdbx_seq_one_letter_code
_entity_poly.pdbx_strand_id
1 'polypeptide(L)'
;MFDLDQEVAKAHQSVTEIESQARAIEARIKKIDGADNLLPKRAYGKSIDTAAIARSLTLRSLLAKNDPQLASYLGVGTDAHIRAEEEKEARRLRAQALGMKTEKIRAQNQAAALHRERASLAGVSPLTGRRLGQ
;
A
#
# COMPACT_ATOMS: atom_id res chain seq x y z
N MET A 1 -38.76 11.45 38.84
CA MET A 1 -39.88 11.44 37.88
C MET A 1 -39.29 11.05 36.54
N PHE A 2 -39.79 9.98 35.94
CA PHE A 2 -39.32 9.47 34.65
C PHE A 2 -39.87 10.42 33.56
N ASP A 3 -38.99 11.09 32.81
CA ASP A 3 -39.37 12.05 31.79
C ASP A 3 -39.25 11.40 30.40
N LEU A 4 -40.36 10.82 29.95
CA LEU A 4 -40.47 10.09 28.70
C LEU A 4 -40.06 10.95 27.50
N ASP A 5 -40.37 12.24 27.51
CA ASP A 5 -40.08 13.15 26.40
C ASP A 5 -38.57 13.35 26.22
N GLN A 6 -37.81 13.43 27.33
CA GLN A 6 -36.36 13.49 27.28
C GLN A 6 -35.72 12.19 26.77
N GLU A 7 -36.26 11.04 27.15
CA GLU A 7 -35.76 9.74 26.67
C GLU A 7 -36.05 9.54 25.17
N VAL A 8 -37.25 9.92 24.73
CA VAL A 8 -37.63 9.90 23.31
C VAL A 8 -36.74 10.82 22.48
N ALA A 9 -36.45 12.04 22.97
CA ALA A 9 -35.56 12.97 22.29
C ALA A 9 -34.13 12.42 22.15
N LYS A 10 -33.59 11.80 23.21
CA LYS A 10 -32.27 11.15 23.19
C LYS A 10 -32.22 9.96 22.23
N ALA A 11 -33.27 9.13 22.23
CA ALA A 11 -33.37 8.00 21.30
C ALA A 11 -33.43 8.47 19.84
N HIS A 12 -34.14 9.55 19.55
CA HIS A 12 -34.18 10.12 18.20
C HIS A 12 -32.81 10.67 17.75
N GLN A 13 -32.11 11.37 18.65
CA GLN A 13 -30.76 11.90 18.37
C GLN A 13 -29.78 10.77 18.05
N SER A 14 -29.74 9.72 18.87
CA SER A 14 -28.83 8.59 18.65
C SER A 14 -29.11 7.86 17.33
N VAL A 15 -30.39 7.67 16.96
CA VAL A 15 -30.77 7.09 15.67
C VAL A 15 -30.32 7.97 14.51
N THR A 16 -30.41 9.30 14.65
CA THR A 16 -29.98 10.26 13.62
C THR A 16 -28.46 10.22 13.43
N GLU A 17 -27.70 10.15 14.52
CA GLU A 17 -26.25 10.01 14.50
C GLU A 17 -25.81 8.70 13.84
N ILE A 18 -26.41 7.58 14.23
CA ILE A 18 -26.15 6.26 13.62
C ILE A 18 -26.43 6.31 12.11
N GLU A 19 -27.52 6.93 11.70
CA GLU A 19 -27.87 7.06 10.29
C GLU A 19 -26.84 7.90 9.53
N SER A 20 -26.42 9.04 10.10
CA SER A 20 -25.42 9.92 9.48
C SER A 20 -24.10 9.19 9.25
N GLN A 21 -23.64 8.41 10.24
CA GLN A 21 -22.42 7.63 10.17
C GLN A 21 -22.54 6.52 9.12
N ALA A 22 -23.66 5.80 9.13
CA ALA A 22 -23.92 4.73 8.18
C ALA A 22 -23.99 5.25 6.74
N ARG A 23 -24.66 6.39 6.48
CA ARG A 23 -24.64 7.00 5.14
C ARG A 23 -23.25 7.45 4.71
N ALA A 24 -22.45 7.99 5.63
CA ALA A 24 -21.08 8.42 5.31
C ALA A 24 -20.21 7.23 4.89
N ILE A 25 -20.35 6.09 5.59
CA ILE A 25 -19.66 4.85 5.23
C ILE A 25 -20.20 4.31 3.90
N GLU A 26 -21.51 4.21 3.71
CA GLU A 26 -22.12 3.77 2.45
C GLU A 26 -21.65 4.64 1.27
N ALA A 27 -21.59 5.96 1.44
CA ALA A 27 -21.09 6.87 0.43
C ALA A 27 -19.62 6.62 0.08
N ARG A 28 -18.76 6.26 1.05
CA ARG A 28 -17.37 5.83 0.76
C ARG A 28 -17.35 4.51 -0.01
N ILE A 29 -18.14 3.53 0.40
CA ILE A 29 -18.17 2.22 -0.27
C ILE A 29 -18.68 2.38 -1.71
N LYS A 30 -19.71 3.20 -1.94
CA LYS A 30 -20.27 3.45 -3.28
C LYS A 30 -19.31 4.15 -4.24
N LYS A 31 -18.31 4.89 -3.73
CA LYS A 31 -17.24 5.46 -4.57
C LYS A 31 -16.30 4.39 -5.13
N ILE A 32 -16.32 3.18 -4.57
CA ILE A 32 -15.53 2.07 -5.07
C ILE A 32 -16.30 1.39 -6.21
N ASP A 33 -15.70 1.38 -7.39
CA ASP A 33 -16.29 0.75 -8.57
C ASP A 33 -16.68 -0.71 -8.31
N GLY A 34 -17.95 -1.03 -8.57
CA GLY A 34 -18.51 -2.37 -8.41
C GLY A 34 -18.89 -2.78 -6.98
N ALA A 35 -18.64 -1.93 -5.97
CA ALA A 35 -18.97 -2.25 -4.58
C ALA A 35 -20.45 -1.97 -4.21
N ASP A 36 -21.13 -1.08 -4.93
CA ASP A 36 -22.53 -0.70 -4.65
C ASP A 36 -23.50 -1.91 -4.67
N ASN A 37 -23.33 -2.79 -5.65
CA ASN A 37 -24.17 -4.00 -5.80
C ASN A 37 -23.93 -5.06 -4.72
N LEU A 38 -22.82 -4.97 -3.98
CA LEU A 38 -22.41 -5.95 -2.98
C LEU A 38 -22.76 -5.50 -1.55
N LEU A 39 -23.28 -4.28 -1.41
CA LEU A 39 -23.64 -3.69 -0.13
C LEU A 39 -24.91 -4.37 0.44
N PRO A 40 -24.90 -4.83 1.69
CA PRO A 40 -26.08 -5.42 2.30
C PRO A 40 -27.18 -4.36 2.47
N LYS A 41 -28.42 -4.72 2.12
CA LYS A 41 -29.58 -3.84 2.34
C LYS A 41 -29.79 -3.66 3.85
N ARG A 42 -29.89 -2.41 4.30
CA ARG A 42 -30.21 -2.06 5.68
C ARG A 42 -31.48 -1.22 5.78
N ALA A 43 -32.12 -1.26 6.95
CA ALA A 43 -33.19 -0.33 7.31
C ALA A 43 -32.61 0.98 7.85
N TYR A 44 -33.39 2.05 7.77
CA TYR A 44 -33.05 3.36 8.32
C TYR A 44 -32.76 3.27 9.82
N GLY A 45 -31.76 4.03 10.30
CA GLY A 45 -31.46 4.11 11.72
C GLY A 45 -30.74 2.89 12.29
N LYS A 46 -30.39 1.91 11.45
CA LYS A 46 -29.52 0.79 11.79
C LYS A 46 -28.10 1.07 11.33
N SER A 47 -27.13 0.71 12.16
CA SER A 47 -25.73 0.69 11.77
C SER A 47 -25.49 -0.32 10.63
N ILE A 48 -24.34 -0.18 9.98
CA ILE A 48 -23.92 -1.10 8.93
C ILE A 48 -23.59 -2.46 9.55
N ASP A 49 -24.13 -3.53 8.95
CA ASP A 49 -23.81 -4.90 9.34
C ASP A 49 -22.41 -5.29 8.83
N THR A 50 -21.41 -5.11 9.69
CA THR A 50 -20.02 -5.49 9.40
C THR A 50 -19.87 -7.00 9.20
N ALA A 51 -20.71 -7.83 9.84
CA ALA A 51 -20.67 -9.28 9.65
C ALA A 51 -21.19 -9.67 8.26
N ALA A 52 -22.22 -9.00 7.74
CA ALA A 52 -22.65 -9.18 6.35
C ALA A 52 -21.56 -8.78 5.36
N ILE A 53 -20.85 -7.67 5.61
CA ILE A 53 -19.70 -7.26 4.79
C ILE A 53 -18.58 -8.30 4.88
N ALA A 54 -18.28 -8.83 6.07
CA ALA A 54 -17.23 -9.83 6.29
C ALA A 54 -17.46 -11.12 5.49
N ARG A 55 -18.74 -11.54 5.36
CA ARG A 55 -19.15 -12.72 4.57
C ARG A 55 -18.91 -12.54 3.07
N SER A 56 -18.98 -11.32 2.55
CA SER A 56 -18.77 -11.03 1.14
C SER A 56 -17.27 -10.92 0.83
N LEU A 57 -16.68 -11.99 0.28
CA LEU A 57 -15.26 -12.02 -0.08
C LEU A 57 -14.90 -10.90 -1.08
N THR A 58 -15.77 -10.63 -2.04
CA THR A 58 -15.56 -9.61 -3.09
C THR A 58 -15.63 -8.20 -2.54
N LEU A 59 -16.62 -7.90 -1.69
CA LEU A 59 -16.70 -6.57 -1.06
C LEU A 59 -15.49 -6.32 -0.16
N ARG A 60 -15.10 -7.34 0.60
CA ARG A 60 -13.91 -7.29 1.45
C ARG A 60 -12.63 -7.02 0.67
N SER A 61 -12.44 -7.68 -0.46
CA SER A 61 -11.24 -7.49 -1.29
C SER A 61 -11.22 -6.12 -1.98
N LEU A 62 -12.38 -5.63 -2.45
CA LEU A 62 -12.51 -4.29 -3.02
C LEU A 62 -12.22 -3.20 -1.98
N LEU A 63 -12.72 -3.35 -0.75
CA LEU A 63 -12.42 -2.45 0.36
C LEU A 63 -10.93 -2.46 0.70
N ALA A 64 -10.32 -3.64 0.88
CA ALA A 64 -8.90 -3.75 1.19
C ALA A 64 -7.99 -3.13 0.12
N LYS A 65 -8.39 -3.18 -1.16
CA LYS A 65 -7.62 -2.65 -2.28
C LYS A 65 -7.76 -1.13 -2.43
N ASN A 66 -8.98 -0.60 -2.35
CA ASN A 66 -9.27 0.79 -2.70
C ASN A 66 -9.37 1.71 -1.48
N ASP A 67 -9.78 1.19 -0.32
CA ASP A 67 -9.91 1.95 0.92
C ASP A 67 -9.51 1.10 2.15
N PRO A 68 -8.20 0.83 2.34
CA PRO A 68 -7.73 -0.02 3.43
C PRO A 68 -8.04 0.56 4.82
N GLN A 69 -8.11 1.89 4.95
CA GLN A 69 -8.48 2.55 6.20
C GLN A 69 -9.92 2.21 6.60
N LEU A 70 -10.86 2.29 5.66
CA LEU A 70 -12.24 1.92 5.92
C LEU A 70 -12.38 0.42 6.20
N ALA A 71 -11.64 -0.43 5.49
CA ALA A 71 -11.62 -1.87 5.73
C ALA A 71 -11.18 -2.21 7.16
N SER A 72 -10.12 -1.56 7.65
CA SER A 72 -9.63 -1.71 9.02
C SER A 72 -10.61 -1.17 10.05
N TYR A 73 -11.22 0.00 9.80
CA TYR A 73 -12.26 0.57 10.68
C TYR A 73 -13.45 -0.37 10.86
N LEU A 74 -13.89 -1.03 9.78
CA LEU A 74 -15.00 -1.97 9.79
C LEU A 74 -14.60 -3.37 10.32
N GLY A 75 -13.33 -3.60 10.65
CA GLY A 75 -12.82 -4.90 11.15
C GLY A 75 -12.85 -6.02 10.10
N VAL A 76 -13.01 -5.68 8.82
CA VAL A 76 -13.05 -6.62 7.69
C VAL A 76 -11.78 -6.59 6.85
N GLY A 77 -10.84 -5.70 7.17
CA GLY A 77 -9.54 -5.62 6.52
C GLY A 77 -8.74 -6.91 6.70
N THR A 78 -8.04 -7.32 5.64
CA THR A 78 -6.97 -8.31 5.73
C THR A 78 -5.63 -7.59 5.87
N ASP A 79 -4.69 -8.15 6.63
CA ASP A 79 -3.28 -7.69 6.69
C ASP A 79 -2.56 -7.69 5.32
N ALA A 80 -3.23 -8.17 4.27
CA ALA A 80 -2.74 -8.16 2.89
C ALA A 80 -2.25 -6.78 2.43
N HIS A 81 -2.87 -5.68 2.88
CA HIS A 81 -2.40 -4.33 2.51
C HIS A 81 -1.06 -4.00 3.17
N ILE A 82 -0.88 -4.34 4.45
CA ILE A 82 0.39 -4.19 5.18
C ILE A 82 1.48 -5.01 4.49
N ARG A 83 1.20 -6.29 4.20
CA ARG A 83 2.13 -7.17 3.47
C ARG A 83 2.49 -6.64 2.08
N ALA A 84 1.51 -6.08 1.36
CA ALA A 84 1.75 -5.51 0.04
C ALA A 84 2.62 -4.24 0.10
N GLU A 85 2.48 -3.42 1.14
CA GLU A 85 3.36 -2.27 1.38
C GLU A 85 4.77 -2.71 1.75
N GLU A 86 4.91 -3.67 2.66
CA GLU A 86 6.19 -4.28 3.03
C GLU A 86 6.92 -4.86 1.81
N GLU A 87 6.20 -5.58 0.94
CA GLU A 87 6.78 -6.14 -0.30
C GLU A 87 7.23 -5.05 -1.28
N LYS A 88 6.47 -3.97 -1.42
CA LYS A 88 6.85 -2.82 -2.27
C LYS A 88 8.10 -2.14 -1.73
N GLU A 89 8.16 -1.92 -0.43
CA GLU A 89 9.32 -1.35 0.24
C GLU A 89 10.55 -2.24 0.12
N ALA A 90 10.39 -3.55 0.35
CA ALA A 90 11.46 -4.52 0.15
C ALA A 90 11.96 -4.54 -1.30
N ARG A 91 11.06 -4.43 -2.29
CA ARG A 91 11.43 -4.33 -3.71
C ARG A 91 12.20 -3.04 -3.99
N ARG A 92 11.78 -1.91 -3.43
CA ARG A 92 12.45 -0.61 -3.58
C ARG A 92 13.87 -0.65 -3.00
N LEU A 93 14.03 -1.18 -1.79
CA LEU A 93 15.34 -1.34 -1.14
C LEU A 93 16.27 -2.26 -1.94
N ARG A 94 15.75 -3.39 -2.46
CA ARG A 94 16.52 -4.27 -3.34
C ARG A 94 16.96 -3.58 -4.61
N ALA A 95 16.08 -2.81 -5.25
CA ALA A 95 16.42 -2.05 -6.46
C ALA A 95 17.52 -1.01 -6.19
N GLN A 96 17.44 -0.27 -5.08
CA GLN A 96 18.48 0.67 -4.66
C GLN A 96 19.81 -0.04 -4.40
N ALA A 97 19.80 -1.16 -3.67
CA ALA A 97 21.01 -1.94 -3.41
C ALA A 97 21.67 -2.45 -4.69
N LEU A 98 20.88 -2.87 -5.68
CA LEU A 98 21.38 -3.26 -7.01
C LEU A 98 21.95 -2.06 -7.78
N GLY A 99 21.31 -0.89 -7.70
CA GLY A 99 21.82 0.36 -8.27
C GLY A 99 23.22 0.69 -7.74
N MET A 100 23.38 0.72 -6.41
CA MET A 100 24.66 0.99 -5.75
C MET A 100 25.76 -0.01 -6.15
N LYS A 101 25.41 -1.30 -6.25
CA LYS A 101 26.36 -2.33 -6.72
C LYS A 101 26.79 -2.09 -8.18
N THR A 102 25.83 -1.72 -9.02
CA THR A 102 26.08 -1.44 -10.44
C THR A 102 26.98 -0.23 -10.62
N GLU A 103 26.75 0.84 -9.85
CA GLU A 103 27.60 2.03 -9.85
C GLU A 103 29.03 1.71 -9.39
N LYS A 104 29.18 0.91 -8.33
CA LYS A 104 30.50 0.46 -7.86
C LYS A 104 31.26 -0.31 -8.93
N ILE A 105 30.61 -1.25 -9.62
CA ILE A 105 31.22 -2.02 -10.71
C ILE A 105 31.58 -1.09 -11.87
N ARG A 106 30.72 -0.14 -12.22
CA ARG A 106 30.99 0.84 -13.28
C ARG A 106 32.23 1.69 -12.96
N ALA A 107 32.36 2.17 -11.73
CA ALA A 107 33.53 2.92 -11.29
C ALA A 107 34.83 2.08 -11.35
N GLN A 108 34.78 0.81 -10.93
CA GLN A 108 35.92 -0.11 -11.05
C GLN A 108 36.32 -0.34 -12.51
N ASN A 109 35.34 -0.54 -13.40
CA ASN A 109 35.60 -0.72 -14.82
C ASN A 109 36.22 0.53 -15.46
N GLN A 110 35.77 1.72 -15.09
CA GLN A 110 36.35 3.00 -15.54
C GLN A 110 37.80 3.14 -15.05
N ALA A 111 38.07 2.88 -13.77
CA ALA A 111 39.41 2.92 -13.22
C ALA A 111 40.36 1.92 -13.92
N ALA A 112 39.88 0.70 -14.18
CA ALA A 112 40.62 -0.31 -14.92
C ALA A 112 40.89 0.11 -16.37
N ALA A 113 39.93 0.75 -17.04
CA ALA A 113 40.12 1.28 -18.39
C ALA A 113 41.21 2.36 -18.42
N LEU A 114 41.15 3.34 -17.52
CA LEU A 114 42.16 4.39 -17.38
C LEU A 114 43.55 3.81 -17.07
N HIS A 115 43.63 2.77 -16.24
CA HIS A 115 44.89 2.07 -15.97
C HIS A 115 45.46 1.43 -17.25
N ARG A 116 44.61 0.77 -18.05
CA ARG A 116 45.03 0.17 -19.33
C ARG A 116 45.54 1.21 -20.31
N GLU A 117 44.86 2.35 -20.42
CA GLU A 117 45.30 3.46 -21.28
C GLU A 117 46.66 4.00 -20.85
N ARG A 118 46.86 4.25 -19.55
CA ARG A 118 48.15 4.72 -19.00
C ARG A 118 49.28 3.74 -19.25
N ALA A 119 49.06 2.46 -19.01
CA ALA A 119 50.06 1.42 -19.24
C ALA A 119 50.43 1.34 -20.72
N SER A 120 49.43 1.37 -21.61
CA SER A 120 49.65 1.40 -23.07
C SER A 120 50.46 2.61 -23.52
N LEU A 121 50.16 3.82 -23.01
CA LEU A 121 50.92 5.04 -23.30
C LEU A 121 52.37 4.97 -22.79
N ALA A 122 52.60 4.33 -21.65
CA ALA A 122 53.94 4.09 -21.10
C ALA A 122 54.71 2.97 -21.84
N GLY A 123 54.13 2.36 -22.87
CA GLY A 123 54.71 1.24 -23.61
C GLY A 123 54.79 -0.04 -22.78
N VAL A 124 53.97 -0.18 -21.73
CA VAL A 124 53.92 -1.34 -20.84
C VAL A 124 52.62 -2.11 -21.09
N SER A 125 52.72 -3.42 -21.31
CA SER A 125 51.56 -4.29 -21.42
C SER A 125 50.72 -4.21 -20.13
N PRO A 126 49.44 -3.82 -20.21
CA PRO A 126 48.59 -3.68 -19.03
C PRO A 126 48.25 -5.03 -18.36
N LEU A 127 48.44 -6.15 -19.05
CA LEU A 127 48.13 -7.49 -18.56
C LEU A 127 49.34 -8.17 -17.90
N THR A 128 50.55 -7.90 -18.41
CA THR A 128 51.77 -8.61 -18.00
C THR A 128 52.81 -7.71 -17.36
N GLY A 129 52.61 -6.38 -17.35
CA GLY A 129 53.53 -5.40 -16.76
C GLY A 129 54.88 -5.27 -17.46
N ARG A 130 55.09 -5.96 -18.58
CA ARG A 130 56.34 -5.91 -19.37
C ARG A 130 56.28 -4.80 -20.41
N ARG A 131 57.41 -4.15 -20.69
CA ARG A 131 57.52 -3.20 -21.79
C ARG A 131 57.36 -3.91 -23.13
N LEU A 132 56.52 -3.37 -24.01
CA LEU A 132 56.34 -3.87 -25.37
C LEU A 132 57.61 -3.52 -26.16
N GLY A 133 58.34 -4.56 -26.63
CA GLY A 133 59.55 -4.40 -27.43
C GLY A 133 60.88 -4.73 -26.73
N GLN A 134 60.87 -5.35 -25.54
CA GLN A 134 62.02 -6.04 -24.94
C GLN A 134 61.75 -7.53 -24.74
#